data_AF-A0A378PKH4-F1
#
_entry.id   AF-A0A378PKH4-F1
#
_cell.length_a   1.000
_cell.length_b   1.000
_cell.length_c   1.000
_cell.angle_alpha   90.00
_cell.angle_beta   90.00
_cell.angle_gamma   90.00
#
_symmetry.space_group_name_H-M   'P 1'
#
loop_
_entity.id
_entity.type
_entity.pdbx_description
1 polymer ?
#
loop_
_entity_poly.entity_id
_entity_poly.type
_entity_poly.pdbx_seq_one_letter_code
_entity_poly.pdbx_strand_id
1 'polypeptide(L)'
;MSHVSLPKKPDAEFFGTSWLVFGGCGSAVLAADIPELGIGFAGVSLAFGLTVLTMAYAVSHISGGHFNPAVTLGLVAGGRFGAKDAFGCIGAQVIGGIAAAAVLYVSLQERQVLTLWQAALLRMVLANIHQMAIQ
;
A
#
# COMPACT_ATOMS: atom_id res chain seq x y z
N MET A 1 27.13 -9.31 -27.39
CA MET A 1 25.77 -8.87 -27.01
C MET A 1 25.15 -9.98 -26.17
N SER A 2 25.35 -9.97 -24.86
CA SER A 2 24.86 -11.03 -23.97
C SER A 2 23.38 -10.80 -23.64
N HIS A 3 22.60 -11.86 -23.80
CA HIS A 3 21.17 -11.96 -23.56
C HIS A 3 20.80 -11.59 -22.11
N VAL A 4 20.29 -10.38 -21.88
CA VAL A 4 19.52 -10.08 -20.66
C VAL A 4 18.14 -10.71 -20.87
N SER A 5 18.00 -11.93 -20.37
CA SER A 5 16.79 -12.75 -20.49
C SER A 5 16.09 -12.82 -19.13
N LEU A 6 14.86 -12.28 -19.09
CA LEU A 6 13.81 -12.38 -18.06
C LEU A 6 14.08 -11.64 -16.73
N PRO A 7 13.11 -10.89 -16.14
CA PRO A 7 12.93 -11.00 -14.70
C PRO A 7 12.37 -12.40 -14.44
N LYS A 8 13.27 -13.34 -14.14
CA LYS A 8 12.93 -14.72 -13.78
C LYS A 8 12.22 -14.84 -12.43
N LYS A 9 11.80 -13.72 -11.83
CA LYS A 9 11.41 -13.61 -10.43
C LYS A 9 10.26 -12.61 -10.24
N PRO A 10 9.05 -12.96 -10.72
CA PRO A 10 7.84 -12.15 -10.50
C PRO A 10 7.57 -11.89 -9.01
N ASP A 11 8.04 -12.77 -8.13
CA ASP A 11 7.89 -12.63 -6.67
C ASP A 11 8.48 -11.32 -6.14
N ALA A 12 9.63 -10.88 -6.67
CA ALA A 12 10.25 -9.62 -6.24
C ALA A 12 9.42 -8.39 -6.64
N GLU A 13 8.77 -8.44 -7.80
CA GLU A 13 7.85 -7.40 -8.27
C GLU A 13 6.53 -7.41 -7.49
N PHE A 14 6.04 -8.60 -7.15
CA PHE A 14 4.89 -8.79 -6.27
C PHE A 14 5.15 -8.17 -4.90
N PHE A 15 6.24 -8.54 -4.21
CA PHE A 15 6.55 -7.99 -2.89
C PHE A 15 6.85 -6.50 -2.94
N GLY A 16 7.58 -6.03 -3.96
CA GLY A 16 7.87 -4.61 -4.12
C GLY A 16 6.62 -3.76 -4.31
N THR A 17 5.70 -4.21 -5.15
CA THR A 17 4.42 -3.50 -5.38
C THR A 17 3.50 -3.61 -4.17
N SER A 18 3.49 -4.77 -3.50
CA SER A 18 2.73 -4.95 -2.26
C SER A 18 3.20 -3.97 -1.19
N TRP A 19 4.51 -3.80 -1.02
CA TRP A 19 5.10 -2.86 -0.07
C TRP A 19 4.78 -1.40 -0.42
N LEU A 20 4.85 -1.06 -1.72
CA LEU A 20 4.50 0.27 -2.23
C LEU A 20 3.04 0.62 -1.91
N VAL A 21 2.10 -0.27 -2.20
CA VAL A 21 0.67 -0.04 -1.94
C VAL A 21 0.38 -0.05 -0.45
N PHE A 22 0.92 -1.02 0.29
CA PHE A 22 0.69 -1.12 1.74
C PHE A 22 1.20 0.12 2.48
N GLY A 23 2.45 0.53 2.25
CA GLY A 23 3.03 1.70 2.93
C GLY A 23 2.47 3.02 2.42
N GLY A 24 2.38 3.20 1.10
CA GLY A 24 1.87 4.43 0.50
C GLY A 24 0.39 4.67 0.82
N CYS A 25 -0.49 3.76 0.36
CA CYS A 25 -1.93 3.89 0.60
C CYS A 25 -2.29 3.73 2.08
N GLY A 26 -1.59 2.85 2.81
CA GLY A 26 -1.78 2.71 4.26
C GLY A 26 -1.49 4.01 5.00
N SER A 27 -0.37 4.68 4.68
CA SER A 27 -0.07 5.99 5.29
C SER A 27 -1.12 7.05 4.97
N ALA A 28 -1.65 7.05 3.75
CA ALA A 28 -2.70 7.98 3.33
C ALA A 28 -4.01 7.75 4.11
N VAL A 29 -4.45 6.50 4.23
CA VAL A 29 -5.73 6.16 4.86
C VAL A 29 -5.66 6.18 6.38
N LEU A 30 -4.51 5.83 6.98
CA LEU A 30 -4.38 5.70 8.43
C LEU A 30 -3.82 6.95 9.12
N ALA A 31 -3.00 7.75 8.43
CA ALA A 31 -2.16 8.76 9.08
C ALA A 31 -2.20 10.16 8.44
N ALA A 32 -2.77 10.33 7.23
CA ALA A 32 -2.73 11.63 6.56
C ALA A 32 -3.48 12.73 7.31
N ASP A 33 -4.67 12.41 7.86
CA ASP A 33 -5.63 13.38 8.37
C ASP A 33 -5.98 13.15 9.86
N ILE A 34 -4.97 12.84 10.67
CA ILE A 34 -5.13 12.78 12.14
C ILE A 34 -5.10 14.22 12.68
N PRO A 35 -6.08 14.65 13.49
CA PRO A 35 -6.06 15.98 14.10
C PRO A 35 -4.75 16.22 14.88
N GLU A 36 -4.11 17.37 14.64
CA GLU A 36 -2.84 17.81 15.27
C GLU A 36 -1.59 16.94 15.01
N LEU A 37 -1.73 15.71 14.52
CA LEU A 37 -0.64 14.72 14.40
C LEU A 37 -0.53 14.07 13.01
N GLY A 38 -1.39 14.44 12.07
CA GLY A 38 -1.43 13.89 10.73
C GLY A 38 -0.16 14.19 9.94
N ILE A 39 0.23 13.25 9.07
CA ILE A 39 1.45 13.39 8.27
C ILE A 39 1.24 14.26 7.02
N GLY A 40 -0.01 14.57 6.67
CA GLY A 40 -0.40 15.37 5.51
C GLY A 40 0.12 14.83 4.18
N PHE A 41 -0.01 15.63 3.10
CA PHE A 41 0.44 15.22 1.77
C PHE A 41 1.96 15.05 1.66
N ALA A 42 2.73 15.82 2.41
CA ALA A 42 4.19 15.70 2.43
C ALA A 42 4.63 14.34 3.02
N GLY A 43 4.06 13.93 4.15
CA GLY A 43 4.36 12.63 4.76
C GLY A 43 3.90 11.45 3.92
N VAL A 44 2.72 11.54 3.28
CA VAL A 44 2.25 10.51 2.33
C VAL A 44 3.20 10.41 1.14
N SER A 45 3.63 11.54 0.58
CA SER A 45 4.60 11.55 -0.53
C SER A 45 5.93 10.91 -0.13
N LEU A 46 6.40 11.21 1.09
CA LEU A 46 7.60 10.61 1.67
C LEU A 46 7.43 9.09 1.87
N ALA A 47 6.27 8.63 2.34
CA ALA A 47 5.98 7.20 2.51
C ALA A 47 6.03 6.46 1.17
N PHE A 48 5.39 6.98 0.12
CA PHE A 48 5.50 6.42 -1.23
C PHE A 48 6.96 6.39 -1.71
N GLY A 49 7.71 7.48 -1.56
CA GLY A 49 9.13 7.53 -1.95
C GLY A 49 9.99 6.51 -1.18
N LEU A 50 9.80 6.39 0.14
CA LEU A 50 10.55 5.47 0.98
C LEU A 50 10.21 4.00 0.71
N THR A 51 8.96 3.66 0.40
CA THR A 51 8.60 2.29 0.02
C THR A 51 9.34 1.86 -1.25
N VAL A 52 9.41 2.74 -2.27
CA VAL A 52 10.19 2.49 -3.48
C VAL A 52 11.68 2.39 -3.17
N LEU A 53 12.23 3.33 -2.38
CA LEU A 53 13.66 3.34 -2.01
C LEU A 53 14.05 2.04 -1.30
N THR A 54 13.29 1.65 -0.28
CA THR A 54 13.58 0.47 0.54
C THR A 54 13.51 -0.82 -0.28
N MET A 55 12.50 -0.98 -1.14
CA MET A 55 12.40 -2.15 -2.01
C MET A 55 13.39 -2.12 -3.17
N ALA A 56 13.77 -0.94 -3.66
CA ALA A 56 14.85 -0.83 -4.63
C ALA A 56 16.16 -1.36 -4.02
N TYR A 57 16.50 -0.96 -2.79
CA TYR A 57 17.66 -1.54 -2.11
C TYR A 57 17.52 -3.03 -1.83
N ALA A 58 16.34 -3.49 -1.40
CA ALA A 58 16.13 -4.87 -0.98
C ALA A 58 16.10 -5.86 -2.15
N VAL A 59 15.42 -5.55 -3.26
CA VAL A 59 15.12 -6.54 -4.31
C VAL A 59 15.32 -6.05 -5.74
N SER A 60 15.78 -4.82 -6.00
CA SER A 60 15.98 -4.36 -7.40
C SER A 60 17.01 -5.20 -8.16
N HIS A 61 18.04 -5.69 -7.47
CA HIS A 61 19.06 -6.57 -8.05
C HIS A 61 18.49 -7.95 -8.47
N ILE A 62 17.25 -8.26 -8.06
CA ILE A 62 16.55 -9.51 -8.33
C ILE A 62 15.66 -9.38 -9.59
N SER A 63 14.85 -8.33 -9.70
CA SER A 63 13.87 -8.15 -10.80
C SER A 63 14.10 -6.96 -11.73
N GLY A 64 14.98 -6.03 -11.36
CA GLY A 64 15.06 -4.68 -11.95
C GLY A 64 14.29 -3.63 -11.14
N GLY A 65 13.44 -4.05 -10.21
CA GLY A 65 12.77 -3.19 -9.23
C GLY A 65 11.83 -2.16 -9.85
N HIS A 66 10.92 -2.59 -10.72
CA HIS A 66 10.00 -1.68 -11.40
C HIS A 66 8.84 -1.28 -10.48
N PHE A 67 8.26 -2.26 -9.79
CA PHE A 67 7.18 -2.15 -8.80
C PHE A 67 5.93 -1.41 -9.30
N ASN A 68 5.82 -1.21 -10.61
CA ASN A 68 4.84 -0.33 -11.22
C ASN A 68 4.69 -0.67 -12.72
N PRO A 69 3.44 -0.91 -13.20
CA PRO A 69 3.19 -1.18 -14.61
C PRO A 69 3.63 -0.05 -15.55
N ALA A 70 3.41 1.21 -15.18
CA ALA A 70 3.81 2.36 -15.99
C ALA A 70 5.34 2.47 -16.12
N VAL A 71 6.08 2.18 -15.04
CA VAL A 71 7.56 2.13 -15.07
C VAL A 71 8.02 1.00 -15.98
N THR A 72 7.41 -0.18 -15.86
CA THR A 72 7.71 -1.34 -16.71
C THR A 72 7.49 -1.01 -18.19
N LEU A 73 6.35 -0.40 -18.53
CA LEU A 73 6.05 0.02 -19.89
C LEU A 73 7.00 1.12 -20.38
N GLY A 74 7.39 2.06 -19.52
CA GLY A 74 8.39 3.09 -19.84
C GLY A 74 9.75 2.48 -20.19
N LEU A 75 10.18 1.44 -19.47
CA LEU A 75 11.41 0.72 -19.78
C LEU A 75 11.31 -0.10 -21.06
N VAL A 76 10.14 -0.67 -21.37
CA VAL A 76 9.87 -1.30 -22.67
C VAL A 76 9.98 -0.28 -23.80
N ALA A 77 9.31 0.87 -23.66
CA ALA A 77 9.35 1.94 -24.65
C ALA A 77 10.76 2.51 -24.84
N GLY A 78 11.56 2.57 -23.77
CA GLY A 78 12.97 2.97 -23.82
C GLY A 78 13.93 1.89 -24.33
N GLY A 79 13.45 0.70 -24.72
CA GLY A 79 14.29 -0.41 -25.19
C GLY A 79 15.18 -1.02 -24.09
N ARG A 80 14.87 -0.76 -22.81
CA ARG A 80 15.63 -1.21 -21.64
C ARG A 80 15.05 -2.46 -21.01
N PHE A 81 13.90 -2.92 -21.48
CA PHE A 81 13.21 -4.10 -20.96
C PHE A 81 12.40 -4.81 -22.06
N GLY A 82 12.35 -6.14 -22.01
CA GLY A 82 11.69 -6.95 -23.03
C GLY A 82 10.16 -6.88 -22.95
N ALA A 83 9.48 -6.55 -24.05
CA ALA A 83 8.01 -6.47 -24.09
C ALA A 83 7.32 -7.80 -23.73
N LYS A 84 7.92 -8.95 -24.09
CA LYS A 84 7.39 -10.28 -23.77
C LYS A 84 7.41 -10.56 -22.26
N ASP A 85 8.44 -10.05 -21.57
CA ASP A 85 8.63 -10.26 -20.14
C ASP A 85 7.78 -9.28 -19.30
N ALA A 86 7.32 -8.18 -19.91
CA ALA A 86 6.52 -7.15 -19.25
C ALA A 86 5.18 -7.66 -18.75
N PHE A 87 4.55 -8.57 -19.48
CA PHE A 87 3.25 -9.12 -19.08
C PHE A 87 3.31 -9.86 -17.74
N GLY A 88 4.34 -10.69 -17.53
CA GLY A 88 4.53 -11.41 -16.26
C GLY A 88 4.85 -10.47 -15.10
N CYS A 89 5.69 -9.46 -15.36
CA CYS A 89 6.04 -8.42 -14.40
C CYS A 89 4.80 -7.59 -13.98
N ILE A 90 4.02 -7.12 -14.94
CA ILE A 90 2.78 -6.35 -14.71
C ILE A 90 1.75 -7.20 -13.98
N GLY A 91 1.59 -8.48 -14.35
CA GLY A 91 0.71 -9.40 -13.63
C GLY A 91 1.08 -9.52 -12.15
N ALA A 92 2.37 -9.72 -11.85
CA ALA A 92 2.85 -9.79 -10.47
C ALA A 92 2.64 -8.47 -9.69
N GLN A 93 2.88 -7.33 -10.34
CA GLN A 93 2.66 -6.00 -9.75
C GLN A 93 1.18 -5.78 -9.40
N VAL A 94 0.28 -6.07 -10.33
CA VAL A 94 -1.17 -5.91 -10.11
C VAL A 94 -1.66 -6.83 -9.00
N ILE A 95 -1.25 -8.11 -9.02
CA ILE A 95 -1.61 -9.07 -7.97
C ILE A 95 -1.06 -8.63 -6.61
N GLY A 96 0.18 -8.12 -6.55
CA GLY A 96 0.78 -7.57 -5.33
C GLY A 96 0.05 -6.35 -4.79
N GLY A 97 -0.31 -5.41 -5.67
CA GLY A 97 -1.10 -4.24 -5.28
C GLY A 97 -2.48 -4.62 -4.73
N ILE A 98 -3.17 -5.57 -5.37
CA ILE A 98 -4.47 -6.09 -4.89
C ILE A 98 -4.30 -6.78 -3.53
N ALA A 99 -3.28 -7.62 -3.36
CA ALA A 99 -3.01 -8.31 -2.10
C ALA A 99 -2.77 -7.33 -0.95
N ALA A 100 -1.93 -6.31 -1.17
CA ALA A 100 -1.69 -5.26 -0.16
C ALA A 100 -2.95 -4.46 0.18
N ALA A 101 -3.75 -4.10 -0.83
CA ALA A 101 -5.03 -3.42 -0.61
C ALA A 101 -6.02 -4.30 0.19
N ALA A 102 -6.06 -5.61 -0.07
CA ALA A 102 -6.89 -6.55 0.68
C ALA A 102 -6.43 -6.65 2.15
N VAL A 103 -5.13 -6.70 2.41
CA VAL A 103 -4.58 -6.69 3.77
C VAL A 103 -4.97 -5.40 4.50
N LEU A 104 -4.79 -4.23 3.86
CA LEU A 104 -5.20 -2.95 4.43
C LEU A 104 -6.70 -2.94 4.74
N TYR A 105 -7.55 -3.41 3.82
CA TYR A 105 -8.99 -3.46 4.01
C TYR A 105 -9.38 -4.29 5.24
N VAL A 106 -8.83 -5.49 5.39
CA VAL A 106 -9.10 -6.35 6.55
C VAL A 106 -8.61 -5.70 7.85
N SER A 107 -7.41 -5.12 7.88
CA SER A 107 -6.88 -4.44 9.06
C SER A 107 -7.71 -3.22 9.48
N LEU A 108 -8.25 -2.49 8.51
CA LEU A 108 -9.12 -1.33 8.75
C LEU A 108 -10.50 -1.74 9.26
N GLN A 109 -11.04 -2.85 8.77
CA GLN A 109 -12.35 -3.35 9.19
C GLN A 109 -12.37 -3.69 10.69
N GLU A 110 -11.31 -4.32 11.21
CA GLU A 110 -11.19 -4.61 12.65
C GLU A 110 -11.20 -3.33 13.50
N ARG A 111 -10.48 -2.28 13.06
CA ARG A 111 -10.42 -1.00 13.77
C ARG A 111 -11.79 -0.33 13.86
N GLN A 112 -12.56 -0.35 12.77
CA GLN A 112 -13.91 0.24 12.74
C GLN A 112 -14.86 -0.46 13.73
N VAL A 113 -14.83 -1.79 13.79
CA VAL A 113 -15.68 -2.56 14.73
C VAL A 113 -15.39 -2.16 16.18
N LEU A 114 -14.11 -2.05 16.57
CA LEU A 114 -13.73 -1.65 17.92
C LEU A 114 -14.21 -0.24 18.28
N THR A 115 -14.08 0.72 17.35
CA THR A 115 -14.55 2.09 17.58
C THR A 115 -16.07 2.20 17.67
N LEU A 116 -16.81 1.39 16.91
CA LEU A 116 -18.27 1.39 16.93
C LEU A 116 -18.81 0.87 18.27
N TRP A 117 -18.19 -0.18 18.83
CA TRP A 117 -18.56 -0.68 20.15
C TRP A 117 -18.29 0.34 21.27
N GLN A 118 -17.15 1.03 21.22
CA GLN A 118 -16.83 2.08 22.18
C GLN A 118 -17.82 3.26 22.07
N ALA A 119 -18.15 3.69 20.85
CA ALA A 119 -19.11 4.77 20.61
C ALA A 119 -20.54 4.38 21.05
N ALA A 120 -20.95 3.13 20.80
CA ALA A 120 -22.26 2.62 21.23
C ALA A 120 -22.38 2.56 22.76
N LEU A 121 -21.33 2.05 23.44
CA LEU A 121 -21.29 1.98 24.90
C LEU A 121 -21.34 3.39 25.51
N LEU A 122 -20.57 4.33 24.97
CA LEU A 122 -20.59 5.73 25.42
C LEU A 122 -21.98 6.36 25.25
N ARG A 123 -22.64 6.14 24.11
CA ARG A 123 -24.01 6.63 23.86
C ARG A 123 -25.02 6.03 24.85
N MET A 124 -24.90 4.74 25.20
CA MET A 124 -25.77 4.11 26.18
C MET A 124 -25.56 4.68 27.59
N VAL A 125 -24.30 4.88 28.01
CA VAL A 125 -23.99 5.47 29.32
C VAL A 125 -24.49 6.91 29.40
N LEU A 126 -24.25 7.72 28.36
CA LEU A 126 -24.73 9.10 28.29
C LEU A 126 -26.26 9.17 28.28
N ALA A 127 -26.94 8.26 27.57
CA ALA A 127 -28.39 8.18 27.59
C ALA A 127 -28.92 7.89 29.01
N ASN A 128 -28.30 6.97 29.76
CA ASN A 128 -28.68 6.69 31.14
C ASN A 128 -28.45 7.87 32.08
N ILE A 129 -27.32 8.58 31.96
CA ILE A 129 -27.03 9.77 32.78
C ILE A 129 -28.07 10.88 32.50
N HIS A 130 -28.43 11.08 31.23
CA HIS A 130 -29.45 12.05 30.85
C HIS A 130 -30.83 11.68 31.40
N GLN A 131 -31.21 10.40 31.43
CA GLN A 131 -32.47 9.95 32.04
C GLN A 131 -32.48 10.17 33.56
N MET A 132 -31.35 9.97 34.25
CA MET A 132 -31.22 10.25 35.69
C MET A 132 -31.29 11.75 36.03
N ALA A 133 -30.82 12.62 35.13
CA ALA A 133 -30.85 14.06 35.35
C ALA A 133 -32.27 14.68 35.20
N ILE A 134 -33.23 13.95 34.65
CA ILE A 134 -34.62 14.38 34.43
C ILE A 134 -35.56 13.87 35.55
N GLN A 135 -35.08 13.00 36.43
CA GLN A 135 -35.81 12.51 37.62
C GLN A 135 -35.47 13.37 38.84
#